data_AF-A0A2N1PTA5-F1
#
_entry.id   AF-A0A2N1PTA5-F1
#
_cell.length_a   1.000
_cell.length_b   1.000
_cell.length_c   1.000
_cell.angle_alpha   90.00
_cell.angle_beta   90.00
_cell.angle_gamma   90.00
#
_symmetry.space_group_name_H-M   'P 1'
#
loop_
_entity.id
_entity.type
_entity.pdbx_description
1 polymer ?
#
loop_
_entity_poly.entity_id
_entity_poly.type
_entity_poly.pdbx_seq_one_letter_code
_entity_poly.pdbx_strand_id
1 'polypeptide(L)' 'IAVINTYLFDRLTKVTYHNPKGLDYGFYSISKIIMNGKTIKQGITSIDGDIEVYLDEVL' A
#
# COMPACT_ATOMS: atom_id res chain seq x y z
N ILE A 1 8.74 1.17 -8.30
CA ILE A 1 8.48 1.30 -6.85
C ILE A 1 8.30 2.78 -6.55
N ALA A 2 7.28 3.15 -5.77
CA ALA A 2 7.09 4.51 -5.30
C ALA A 2 6.96 4.51 -3.77
N VAL A 3 7.47 5.55 -3.10
CA VAL A 3 7.48 5.65 -1.63
C VAL A 3 6.96 7.03 -1.24
N ILE A 4 6.04 7.05 -0.28
CA ILE A 4 5.58 8.28 0.38
C ILE A 4 5.75 8.13 1.88
N ASN A 5 6.19 9.19 2.54
CA ASN A 5 6.17 9.30 4.00
C ASN A 5 5.09 10.31 4.36
N THR A 6 4.14 9.89 5.18
CA THR A 6 3.02 10.76 5.59
C THR A 6 2.56 10.41 6.99
N TYR A 7 1.80 11.29 7.61
CA TYR A 7 1.18 11.02 8.90
C TYR A 7 -0.15 10.28 8.68
N LEU A 8 -0.27 9.11 9.31
CA LEU A 8 -1.52 8.33 9.40
C LEU A 8 -1.77 8.07 10.88
N PHE A 9 -2.94 8.45 11.39
CA PHE A 9 -3.30 8.30 12.80
C PHE A 9 -2.22 8.85 13.76
N ASP A 10 -1.79 10.10 13.50
CA ASP A 10 -0.75 10.82 14.24
C ASP A 10 0.64 10.15 14.27
N ARG A 11 0.87 9.14 13.43
CA ARG A 11 2.15 8.45 13.28
C ARG A 11 2.74 8.69 11.90
N LEU A 12 3.98 9.16 11.86
CA LEU A 12 4.76 9.20 10.62
C LEU A 12 4.94 7.76 10.11
N THR A 13 4.39 7.48 8.94
CA THR A 13 4.29 6.15 8.35
C THR A 13 4.85 6.19 6.93
N LYS A 14 5.70 5.20 6.62
CA LYS A 14 6.17 4.98 5.25
C LYS A 14 5.20 4.06 4.52
N VAL A 15 4.75 4.48 3.35
CA VAL A 15 3.93 3.68 2.45
C VAL A 15 4.72 3.40 1.17
N THR A 16 4.90 2.12 0.86
CA THR A 16 5.64 1.65 -0.31
C THR A 16 4.67 1.02 -1.31
N TYR A 17 4.62 1.56 -2.52
CA TYR A 17 3.83 1.02 -3.62
C TYR A 17 4.68 0.15 -4.54
N HIS A 18 4.25 -1.10 -4.70
CA HIS A 18 4.86 -2.12 -5.54
C HIS A 18 4.02 -2.29 -6.81
N ASN A 19 4.59 -1.91 -7.95
CA ASN A 19 4.03 -2.14 -9.28
C ASN A 19 4.96 -3.09 -10.05
N PRO A 20 4.92 -4.41 -9.76
CA PRO A 20 5.87 -5.37 -10.32
C PRO A 20 5.72 -5.53 -11.84
N LYS A 21 4.50 -5.32 -12.35
CA LYS A 21 4.17 -5.39 -13.79
C LYS A 21 4.50 -4.10 -14.55
N GLY A 22 4.87 -3.01 -13.86
CA GLY A 22 5.17 -1.73 -14.50
C GLY A 22 3.97 -1.09 -15.21
N LEU A 23 2.76 -1.33 -14.70
CA LEU A 23 1.51 -0.84 -15.30
C LEU A 23 1.42 0.68 -15.22
N ASP A 24 0.93 1.30 -16.30
CA ASP A 24 0.67 2.73 -16.33
C ASP A 24 -0.55 3.10 -15.48
N TYR A 25 -0.64 4.38 -15.13
CA TYR A 25 -1.80 4.92 -14.42
C TYR A 25 -3.11 4.59 -15.16
N GLY A 26 -4.11 4.13 -14.42
CA GLY A 26 -5.39 3.68 -14.97
C GLY A 26 -5.43 2.19 -15.35
N PHE A 27 -4.28 1.52 -15.43
CA PHE A 27 -4.20 0.08 -15.74
C PHE A 27 -3.94 -0.80 -14.52
N TYR A 28 -3.87 -0.21 -13.31
CA TYR A 28 -3.69 -0.96 -12.07
C TYR A 28 -4.76 -0.67 -11.02
N SER A 29 -5.00 -1.66 -10.17
CA SER A 29 -5.79 -1.57 -8.94
C SER A 29 -5.00 -2.13 -7.75
N ILE A 30 -5.43 -1.80 -6.53
CA ILE A 30 -4.83 -2.37 -5.32
C ILE A 30 -5.27 -3.82 -5.19
N SER A 31 -4.33 -4.76 -5.27
CA SER A 31 -4.60 -6.18 -5.07
C SER A 31 -4.39 -6.62 -3.63
N LYS A 32 -3.42 -6.02 -2.93
CA LYS A 32 -3.06 -6.40 -1.56
C LYS A 32 -2.44 -5.24 -0.81
N ILE A 33 -2.76 -5.13 0.47
CA ILE A 33 -2.10 -4.23 1.42
C ILE A 33 -1.49 -5.09 2.53
N ILE A 34 -0.23 -4.83 2.88
CA ILE A 34 0.52 -5.53 3.92
C ILE A 34 0.98 -4.49 4.95
N MET A 35 0.87 -4.85 6.23
CA MET A 35 1.46 -4.11 7.35
C MET A 35 2.10 -5.12 8.30
N ASN A 36 3.35 -4.88 8.68
CA ASN A 36 4.13 -5.80 9.52
C ASN A 36 4.14 -7.26 9.01
N GLY A 37 4.24 -7.44 7.68
CA GLY A 37 4.23 -8.76 7.04
C GLY A 37 2.87 -9.46 6.98
N LYS A 38 1.79 -8.84 7.50
CA LYS A 38 0.42 -9.41 7.47
C LYS A 38 -0.47 -8.67 6.49
N THR A 39 -1.27 -9.42 5.73
CA THR A 39 -2.31 -8.83 4.87
C THR A 39 -3.37 -8.15 5.71
N ILE A 40 -3.67 -6.89 5.41
CA ILE A 40 -4.72 -6.12 6.06
C ILE A 40 -5.90 -5.91 5.09
N LYS A 41 -7.11 -6.00 5.62
CA LYS A 41 -8.36 -5.74 4.89
C LYS A 41 -8.71 -4.27 4.96
N GLN A 42 -9.62 -3.83 4.09
CA GLN A 42 -10.16 -2.46 4.14
C GLN A 42 -10.77 -2.15 5.52
N GLY A 43 -10.71 -0.87 5.91
CA GLY A 43 -11.17 -0.41 7.23
C GLY A 43 -10.07 -0.47 8.30
N ILE A 44 -8.87 0.01 7.96
CA ILE A 44 -7.75 0.08 8.90
C ILE A 44 -8.09 1.08 10.00
N THR A 45 -8.18 0.62 11.25
CA THR A 45 -8.50 1.44 12.42
C THR A 45 -7.28 1.83 13.26
N SER A 46 -6.12 1.25 12.97
CA SER A 46 -4.84 1.56 13.63
C SER A 46 -3.66 1.25 12.70
N ILE A 47 -2.54 1.95 12.91
CA ILE A 47 -1.31 1.80 12.12
C ILE A 47 -0.15 1.43 13.04
N ASP A 48 0.26 0.17 12.99
CA ASP A 48 1.29 -0.42 13.87
C ASP A 48 2.62 -0.70 13.13
N GLY A 49 2.71 -0.41 11.84
CA GLY A 49 3.92 -0.60 11.04
C GLY A 49 4.03 0.33 9.83
N ASP A 50 5.05 0.09 9.00
CA ASP A 50 5.07 0.59 7.62
C ASP A 50 4.07 -0.19 6.77
N ILE A 51 3.63 0.42 5.67
CA ILE A 51 2.61 -0.15 4.79
C ILE A 51 3.25 -0.48 3.44
N GLU A 52 2.96 -1.67 2.93
CA GLU A 52 3.26 -2.07 1.56
C GLU A 52 1.94 -2.25 0.79
N VAL A 53 1.82 -1.58 -0.34
CA VAL A 53 0.66 -1.67 -1.23
C VAL A 53 1.13 -2.33 -2.52
N TYR A 54 0.50 -3.44 -2.86
CA TYR A 54 0.78 -4.18 -4.09
C TYR A 54 -0.31 -3.89 -5.12
N LEU A 55 0.15 -3.53 -6.32
CA LEU A 55 -0.67 -3.18 -7.45
C LEU A 55 -0.70 -4.35 -8.44
N ASP A 56 -1.87 -4.58 -9.02
CA ASP A 56 -2.09 -5.56 -10.07
C ASP A 56 -3.03 -4.98 -11.14
N GLU A 57 -3.20 -5.68 -12.26
CA GLU A 57 -4.04 -5.21 -13.36
C GLU A 57 -5.50 -5.00 -12.94
N VAL A 58 -6.14 -4.03 -13.59
CA VAL A 58 -7.60 -3.89 -13.54
C VAL A 58 -8.20 -5.02 -14.38
N LEU A 59 -9.07 -5.84 -13.79
CA LEU A 59 -9.85 -6.87 -14.49
C LEU A 59 -11.02 -6.26 -15.27
#